data_AF-A0A512CBS4-F1
#
_entry.id   AF-A0A512CBS4-F1
#
_cell.length_a   1.000
_cell.length_b   1.000
_cell.length_c   1.000
_cell.angle_alpha   90.00
_cell.angle_beta   90.00
_cell.angle_gamma   90.00
#
_symmetry.space_group_name_H-M   'P 1'
#
loop_
_entity.id
_entity.type
_entity.pdbx_description
1 polymer ?
#
loop_
_entity_poly.entity_id
_entity_poly.type
_entity_poly.pdbx_seq_one_letter_code
_entity_poly.pdbx_strand_id
1 'polypeptide(L)'
;MKTQFDISELIETGKIQNEQDFERALIAERKLRVLSKEDPSFKSVRKKLRDLIERYENQNWSSESKITDKKLHESDLAESIVEKERLFIQRRRELIRKKLKTLNLTQQDFGKILGHGNKSYISELMNGVSPFSLKDLIIINQLLKIDLTYLVPTFLPMSDSLKIRTTIKKLDNPKLKLSKDDLAIV
;
A
#
# COMPACT_ATOMS: atom_id res chain seq x y z
N MET A 1 -6.01 12.44 -5.92
CA MET A 1 -6.51 11.09 -5.59
C MET A 1 -5.38 10.26 -5.01
N LYS A 2 -5.60 9.65 -3.84
CA LYS A 2 -4.68 8.65 -3.28
C LYS A 2 -4.97 7.33 -3.98
N THR A 3 -3.94 6.76 -4.62
CA THR A 3 -4.09 5.53 -5.41
C THR A 3 -3.80 4.28 -4.58
N GLN A 4 -3.22 4.45 -3.40
CA GLN A 4 -2.77 3.41 -2.48
C GLN A 4 -2.78 3.93 -1.05
N PHE A 5 -2.69 3.01 -0.09
CA PHE A 5 -2.50 3.31 1.32
C PHE A 5 -1.19 4.09 1.55
N ASP A 6 -1.23 5.03 2.48
CA ASP A 6 -0.12 5.94 2.78
C ASP A 6 0.35 5.69 4.22
N ILE A 7 1.57 5.15 4.37
CA ILE A 7 2.15 4.87 5.69
C ILE A 7 2.49 6.16 6.41
N SER A 8 2.86 7.21 5.68
CA SER A 8 3.16 8.52 6.26
C SER A 8 1.89 9.11 6.89
N GLU A 9 0.74 8.99 6.21
CA GLU A 9 -0.56 9.35 6.77
C GLU A 9 -0.97 8.48 7.97
N LEU A 10 -0.70 7.17 7.94
CA LEU A 10 -0.96 6.31 9.10
C LEU A 10 -0.18 6.78 10.35
N ILE A 11 1.07 7.22 10.14
CA ILE A 11 1.90 7.76 11.21
C ILE A 11 1.37 9.11 11.70
N GLU A 12 0.89 9.97 10.80
CA GLU A 12 0.29 11.27 11.14
C GLU A 12 -1.03 11.13 11.89
N THR A 13 -1.91 10.22 11.45
CA THR A 13 -3.18 9.91 12.13
C THR A 13 -2.97 9.24 13.48
N GLY A 14 -1.81 8.61 13.69
CA GLY A 14 -1.37 8.11 14.99
C GLY A 14 -2.20 6.95 15.53
N LYS A 15 -2.94 6.24 14.66
CA LYS A 15 -3.79 5.11 15.06
C LYS A 15 -3.94 4.07 13.95
N ILE A 16 -3.68 2.81 14.29
CA ILE A 16 -4.05 1.63 13.50
C ILE A 16 -5.52 1.30 13.81
N GLN A 17 -6.40 1.28 12.79
CA GLN A 17 -7.84 1.17 13.00
C GLN A 17 -8.36 -0.26 12.89
N ASN A 18 -7.72 -1.09 12.08
CA ASN A 18 -8.16 -2.43 11.72
C ASN A 18 -6.96 -3.33 11.41
N GLU A 19 -7.24 -4.62 11.23
CA GLU A 19 -6.23 -5.65 10.98
C GLU A 19 -5.46 -5.44 9.66
N GLN A 20 -6.08 -4.87 8.62
CA GLN A 20 -5.38 -4.56 7.38
C GLN A 20 -4.36 -3.43 7.56
N ASP A 21 -4.71 -2.40 8.33
CA ASP A 21 -3.78 -1.32 8.67
C ASP A 21 -2.61 -1.85 9.51
N PHE A 22 -2.89 -2.82 10.39
CA PHE A 22 -1.87 -3.50 11.20
C PHE A 22 -0.89 -4.28 10.31
N GLU A 23 -1.39 -5.10 9.39
CA GLU A 23 -0.55 -5.85 8.46
C GLU A 23 0.25 -4.94 7.51
N ARG A 24 -0.35 -3.85 7.03
CA ARG A 24 0.36 -2.81 6.25
C ARG A 24 1.49 -2.20 7.07
N ALA A 25 1.24 -1.89 8.34
CA ALA A 25 2.24 -1.34 9.26
C ALA A 25 3.40 -2.32 9.47
N LEU A 26 3.13 -3.61 9.67
CA LEU A 26 4.17 -4.64 9.81
C LEU A 26 5.07 -4.74 8.57
N ILE A 27 4.49 -4.75 7.36
CA ILE A 27 5.26 -4.77 6.11
C ILE A 27 6.10 -3.50 5.96
N ALA A 28 5.52 -2.34 6.28
CA ALA A 28 6.20 -1.07 6.19
C ALA A 28 7.35 -0.95 7.23
N GLU A 29 7.18 -1.44 8.46
CA GLU A 29 8.25 -1.48 9.48
C GLU A 29 9.46 -2.27 8.97
N ARG A 30 9.21 -3.46 8.41
CA ARG A 30 10.26 -4.31 7.83
C ARG A 30 10.99 -3.61 6.69
N LYS A 31 10.25 -2.85 5.87
CA LYS A 31 10.82 -2.09 4.75
C LYS A 31 11.65 -0.90 5.22
N LEU A 32 11.12 -0.12 6.17
CA LEU A 32 11.82 1.00 6.80
C LEU A 32 13.10 0.53 7.50
N ARG A 33 13.12 -0.68 8.08
CA ARG A 33 14.35 -1.27 8.63
C ARG A 33 15.45 -1.39 7.57
N VAL A 34 15.13 -1.85 6.37
CA VAL A 34 16.10 -1.96 5.26
C VAL A 34 16.51 -0.58 4.77
N LEU A 35 15.55 0.31 4.52
CA LEU A 35 15.81 1.68 4.03
C LEU A 35 16.63 2.51 5.02
N SER A 36 16.46 2.29 6.33
CA SER A 36 17.20 2.99 7.38
C SER A 36 18.71 2.72 7.40
N LYS A 37 19.17 1.66 6.71
CA LYS A 37 20.59 1.39 6.49
C LYS A 37 21.20 2.33 5.45
N GLU A 38 20.39 2.79 4.49
CA GLU A 38 20.81 3.68 3.41
C GLU A 38 20.56 5.16 3.77
N ASP A 39 19.44 5.45 4.44
CA ASP A 39 19.06 6.79 4.86
C ASP A 39 18.61 6.78 6.34
N PRO A 40 19.43 7.35 7.26
CA PRO A 40 19.11 7.40 8.69
C PRO A 40 17.81 8.11 9.05
N SER A 41 17.26 8.97 8.18
CA SER A 41 16.01 9.69 8.44
C SER A 41 14.83 8.73 8.69
N PHE A 42 14.84 7.55 8.05
CA PHE A 42 13.82 6.51 8.25
C PHE A 42 13.81 5.89 9.65
N LYS A 43 14.85 6.08 10.46
CA LYS A 43 14.89 5.56 11.84
C LYS A 43 13.78 6.17 12.71
N SER A 44 13.53 7.47 12.54
CA SER A 44 12.51 8.18 13.33
C SER A 44 11.10 7.73 12.94
N VAL A 45 10.84 7.63 11.63
CA VAL A 45 9.58 7.13 11.05
C VAL A 45 9.32 5.70 11.52
N ARG A 46 10.34 4.83 11.45
CA ARG A 46 10.26 3.44 11.91
C ARG A 46 9.92 3.34 13.40
N LYS A 47 10.51 4.19 14.24
CA LYS A 47 10.21 4.20 15.69
C LYS A 47 8.74 4.53 15.94
N LYS A 48 8.23 5.61 15.33
CA LYS A 48 6.80 5.99 15.45
C LYS A 48 5.87 4.87 15.01
N LEU A 49 6.20 4.20 13.90
CA LEU A 49 5.41 3.08 13.38
C LEU A 49 5.42 1.87 14.34
N ARG A 50 6.57 1.58 14.96
CA ARG A 50 6.68 0.52 15.96
C ARG A 50 5.84 0.82 17.19
N ASP A 51 5.85 2.05 17.69
CA ASP A 51 5.04 2.48 18.84
C ASP A 51 3.52 2.37 18.53
N LEU A 52 3.12 2.45 17.25
CA LEU A 52 1.74 2.22 16.81
C LEU A 52 1.39 0.73 16.77
N ILE A 53 2.27 -0.08 16.21
CA ILE A 53 2.15 -1.55 16.12
C ILE A 53 2.01 -2.13 17.52
N GLU A 54 2.91 -1.79 18.43
CA GLU A 54 2.91 -2.29 19.82
C GLU A 54 1.62 -1.93 20.55
N ARG A 55 1.11 -0.70 20.38
CA ARG A 55 -0.17 -0.28 20.97
C ARG A 55 -1.34 -1.10 20.43
N TYR A 56 -1.35 -1.41 19.14
CA TYR A 56 -2.40 -2.23 18.55
C TYR A 56 -2.32 -3.70 19.01
N GLU A 57 -1.11 -4.27 19.04
CA GLU A 57 -0.84 -5.63 19.54
C GLU A 57 -1.31 -5.78 20.98
N ASN A 58 -0.94 -4.86 21.87
CA ASN A 58 -1.33 -4.92 23.28
C ASN A 58 -2.86 -4.82 23.49
N GLN A 59 -3.57 -4.12 22.61
CA GLN A 59 -5.03 -3.97 22.71
C GLN A 59 -5.80 -5.15 22.10
N ASN A 60 -5.26 -5.75 21.04
CA ASN A 60 -6.00 -6.72 20.22
C ASN A 60 -5.46 -8.14 20.35
N TRP A 61 -4.17 -8.31 20.54
CA TRP A 61 -3.45 -9.59 20.46
C TRP A 61 -2.69 -9.93 21.74
N SER A 62 -3.00 -9.26 22.87
CA SER A 62 -2.40 -9.57 24.16
C SER A 62 -2.80 -10.95 24.66
N SER A 63 -1.97 -11.54 25.51
CA SER A 63 -2.24 -12.83 26.17
C SER A 63 -3.50 -12.81 27.04
N GLU A 64 -3.96 -11.63 27.46
CA GLU A 64 -5.21 -11.44 28.20
C GLU A 64 -6.44 -11.36 27.28
N SER A 65 -6.24 -11.16 25.98
CA SER A 65 -7.32 -11.10 25.00
C SER A 65 -7.82 -12.50 24.65
N LYS A 66 -9.15 -12.67 24.61
CA LYS A 66 -9.77 -13.91 24.12
C LYS A 66 -9.65 -13.98 22.61
N ILE A 67 -8.58 -14.59 22.11
CA ILE A 67 -8.39 -14.83 20.67
C ILE A 67 -9.41 -15.89 20.23
N THR A 68 -10.19 -15.56 19.20
CA THR A 68 -11.23 -16.45 18.65
C THR A 68 -10.83 -16.89 17.25
N ASP A 69 -11.32 -18.05 16.79
CA ASP A 69 -11.08 -18.54 15.42
C ASP A 69 -11.52 -17.52 14.36
N LYS A 70 -12.61 -16.79 14.63
CA LYS A 70 -13.07 -15.71 13.75
C LYS A 70 -12.01 -14.61 13.60
N LYS A 71 -11.35 -14.22 14.70
CA LYS A 71 -10.31 -13.19 14.69
C LYS A 71 -9.06 -13.67 13.96
N LEU A 72 -8.66 -14.93 14.15
CA LEU A 72 -7.57 -15.54 13.39
C LEU A 72 -7.87 -15.51 11.89
N HIS A 73 -9.09 -15.90 11.50
CA HIS A 73 -9.50 -15.85 10.10
C HIS A 73 -9.51 -14.43 9.51
N GLU A 74 -9.95 -13.43 10.29
CA GLU A 74 -9.87 -12.02 9.89
C GLU A 74 -8.42 -11.57 9.66
N SER A 75 -7.48 -12.04 10.48
CA SER A 75 -6.04 -11.78 10.34
C SER A 75 -5.45 -12.45 9.10
N ASP A 76 -5.72 -13.74 8.87
CA ASP A 76 -5.25 -14.47 7.68
C ASP A 76 -5.72 -13.80 6.37
N LEU A 77 -6.98 -13.33 6.35
CA LEU A 77 -7.53 -12.60 5.20
C LEU A 77 -6.84 -11.23 5.02
N ALA A 78 -6.61 -10.51 6.12
CA ALA A 78 -5.89 -9.24 6.06
C ALA A 78 -4.47 -9.42 5.54
N GLU A 79 -3.72 -10.41 6.03
CA GLU A 79 -2.36 -10.73 5.59
C GLU A 79 -2.34 -11.02 4.07
N SER A 80 -3.23 -11.88 3.58
CA SER A 80 -3.34 -12.23 2.16
C SER A 80 -3.56 -11.01 1.25
N ILE A 81 -4.45 -10.10 1.66
CA ILE A 81 -4.74 -8.87 0.91
C ILE A 81 -3.52 -7.95 0.88
N VAL A 82 -2.90 -7.71 2.04
CA VAL A 82 -1.74 -6.81 2.15
C VAL A 82 -0.53 -7.40 1.44
N GLU A 83 -0.40 -8.73 1.39
CA GLU A 83 0.63 -9.40 0.62
C GLU A 83 0.48 -9.15 -0.89
N LYS A 84 -0.76 -9.16 -1.41
CA LYS A 84 -1.02 -8.76 -2.80
C LYS A 84 -0.65 -7.31 -3.06
N GLU A 85 -0.95 -6.39 -2.14
CA GLU A 85 -0.51 -4.99 -2.22
C GLU A 85 1.02 -4.88 -2.26
N ARG A 86 1.72 -5.62 -1.40
CA ARG A 86 3.19 -5.67 -1.35
C ARG A 86 3.77 -6.13 -2.68
N LEU A 87 3.26 -7.24 -3.22
CA LEU A 87 3.70 -7.80 -4.50
C LEU A 87 3.43 -6.83 -5.66
N PHE A 88 2.29 -6.14 -5.67
CA PHE A 88 1.99 -5.11 -6.65
C PHE A 88 3.03 -3.97 -6.61
N ILE A 89 3.29 -3.41 -5.44
CA ILE A 89 4.28 -2.33 -5.25
C ILE A 89 5.67 -2.79 -5.69
N GLN A 90 6.06 -4.03 -5.35
CA GLN A 90 7.34 -4.60 -5.75
C GLN A 90 7.46 -4.70 -7.28
N ARG A 91 6.47 -5.29 -7.95
CA ARG A 91 6.46 -5.45 -9.42
C ARG A 91 6.50 -4.10 -10.13
N ARG A 92 5.70 -3.13 -9.67
CA ARG A 92 5.71 -1.75 -10.19
C ARG A 92 7.10 -1.12 -10.08
N ARG A 93 7.73 -1.22 -8.90
CA ARG A 93 9.08 -0.70 -8.66
C ARG A 93 10.11 -1.31 -9.60
N GLU A 94 10.05 -2.62 -9.80
CA GLU A 94 10.96 -3.36 -10.69
C GLU A 94 10.78 -2.96 -12.15
N LEU A 95 9.55 -2.81 -12.62
CA LEU A 95 9.23 -2.33 -13.97
C LEU A 95 9.76 -0.92 -14.21
N ILE A 96 9.50 0.00 -13.28
CA ILE A 96 10.01 1.38 -13.35
C ILE A 96 11.54 1.37 -13.39
N ARG A 97 12.20 0.65 -12.47
CA ARG A 97 13.68 0.55 -12.44
C ARG A 97 14.26 -0.01 -13.73
N LYS A 98 13.64 -1.05 -14.29
CA LYS A 98 14.07 -1.65 -15.56
C LYS A 98 14.01 -0.63 -16.69
N LYS A 99 12.91 0.12 -16.81
CA LYS A 99 12.73 1.16 -17.84
C LYS A 99 13.67 2.36 -17.64
N LEU A 100 13.90 2.79 -16.41
CA LEU A 100 14.88 3.84 -16.13
C LEU A 100 16.29 3.41 -16.54
N LYS A 101 16.67 2.16 -16.25
CA LYS A 101 17.97 1.61 -16.65
C LYS A 101 18.15 1.60 -18.18
N THR A 102 17.10 1.29 -18.95
CA THR A 102 17.17 1.34 -20.42
C THR A 102 17.35 2.75 -20.99
N LEU A 103 16.98 3.78 -20.21
CA LEU A 103 17.13 5.19 -20.57
C LEU A 103 18.39 5.83 -19.96
N ASN A 104 19.24 5.04 -19.27
CA ASN A 104 20.37 5.53 -18.48
C ASN A 104 19.99 6.62 -17.46
N LEU A 105 18.76 6.58 -16.91
CA LEU A 105 18.29 7.52 -15.91
C LEU A 105 18.51 6.99 -14.49
N THR A 106 19.04 7.84 -13.62
CA THR A 106 19.13 7.52 -12.19
C THR A 106 17.79 7.75 -11.49
N GLN A 107 17.64 7.22 -10.28
CA GLN A 107 16.47 7.49 -9.43
C GLN A 107 16.36 8.99 -9.08
N GLN A 108 17.47 9.72 -9.01
CA GLN A 108 17.44 11.17 -8.77
C GLN A 108 16.93 11.95 -9.99
N ASP A 109 17.36 11.56 -11.20
CA ASP A 109 16.88 12.21 -12.43
C ASP A 109 15.40 11.96 -12.64
N PHE A 110 14.96 10.72 -12.40
CA PHE A 110 13.55 10.38 -12.38
C PHE A 110 12.77 11.25 -11.38
N GLY A 111 13.33 11.47 -10.18
CA GLY A 111 12.76 12.40 -9.21
C GLY A 111 12.55 13.80 -9.74
N LYS A 112 13.60 14.38 -10.33
CA LYS A 112 13.55 15.71 -10.93
C LYS A 112 12.47 15.80 -12.02
N ILE A 113 12.34 14.78 -12.88
CA ILE A 113 11.32 14.73 -13.94
C ILE A 113 9.90 14.73 -13.36
N LEU A 114 9.68 14.01 -12.26
CA LEU A 114 8.39 14.00 -11.56
C LEU A 114 8.11 15.32 -10.80
N GLY A 115 9.11 16.19 -10.66
CA GLY A 115 9.01 17.42 -9.88
C GLY A 115 9.34 17.24 -8.39
N HIS A 116 10.00 16.14 -8.04
CA HIS A 116 10.39 15.81 -6.66
C HIS A 116 11.91 15.94 -6.50
N GLY A 117 12.37 17.00 -5.83
CA GLY A 117 13.81 17.25 -5.63
C GLY A 117 14.45 16.39 -4.52
N ASN A 118 13.65 15.78 -3.65
CA ASN A 118 14.15 15.03 -2.49
C ASN A 118 14.39 13.55 -2.83
N LYS A 119 15.65 13.12 -2.78
CA LYS A 119 16.05 11.72 -3.00
C LYS A 119 15.36 10.74 -2.05
N SER A 120 15.21 11.12 -0.77
CA SER A 120 14.56 10.31 0.25
C SER A 120 13.08 10.09 -0.10
N TYR A 121 12.38 11.17 -0.46
CA TYR A 121 10.98 11.11 -0.86
C TYR A 121 10.76 10.23 -2.11
N ILE A 122 11.63 10.30 -3.11
CA ILE A 122 11.54 9.37 -4.26
C ILE A 122 11.77 7.92 -3.84
N SER A 123 12.65 7.68 -2.86
CA SER A 123 12.80 6.34 -2.28
C SER A 123 11.50 5.88 -1.62
N GLU A 124 10.81 6.73 -0.88
CA GLU A 124 9.51 6.42 -0.29
C GLU A 124 8.48 6.04 -1.35
N LEU A 125 8.36 6.85 -2.42
CA LEU A 125 7.43 6.62 -3.53
C LEU A 125 7.71 5.28 -4.24
N MET A 126 8.98 5.05 -4.59
CA MET A 126 9.40 3.81 -5.25
C MET A 126 9.17 2.58 -4.38
N ASN A 127 9.26 2.73 -3.05
CA ASN A 127 9.05 1.64 -2.11
C ASN A 127 7.60 1.56 -1.59
N GLY A 128 6.70 2.46 -1.97
CA GLY A 128 5.32 2.46 -1.51
C GLY A 128 5.16 2.71 -0.01
N VAL A 129 6.10 3.45 0.59
CA VAL A 129 5.90 4.06 1.92
C VAL A 129 4.92 5.24 1.76
N SER A 130 5.16 6.04 0.72
CA SER A 130 4.30 7.12 0.26
C SER A 130 3.76 6.75 -1.14
N PRO A 131 2.49 7.05 -1.47
CA PRO A 131 1.92 6.70 -2.77
C PRO A 131 2.30 7.70 -3.86
N PHE A 132 2.46 7.23 -5.09
CA PHE A 132 2.54 8.12 -6.25
C PHE A 132 1.23 8.89 -6.44
N SER A 133 1.32 10.18 -6.76
CA SER A 133 0.16 10.95 -7.18
C SER A 133 -0.33 10.52 -8.57
N LEU A 134 -1.56 10.86 -8.92
CA LEU A 134 -2.08 10.61 -10.27
C LEU A 134 -1.21 11.30 -11.35
N LYS A 135 -0.75 12.53 -11.07
CA LYS A 135 0.18 13.24 -11.96
C LYS A 135 1.45 12.45 -12.18
N ASP A 136 2.06 11.92 -11.11
CA ASP A 136 3.26 11.10 -11.21
C ASP A 136 3.00 9.87 -12.08
N LEU A 137 1.89 9.17 -11.85
CA LEU A 137 1.53 7.95 -12.59
C LEU A 137 1.30 8.21 -14.08
N ILE A 138 0.69 9.34 -14.43
CA ILE A 138 0.52 9.78 -15.82
C ILE A 138 1.89 10.05 -16.46
N ILE A 139 2.78 10.77 -15.77
CA ILE A 139 4.14 11.03 -16.26
C ILE A 139 4.90 9.72 -16.45
N ILE A 140 4.81 8.78 -15.51
CA ILE A 140 5.44 7.46 -15.60
C ILE A 140 4.94 6.68 -16.81
N ASN A 141 3.62 6.66 -17.02
CA ASN A 141 3.01 6.01 -18.18
C ASN A 141 3.53 6.63 -19.50
N GLN A 142 3.52 7.96 -19.59
CA GLN A 142 3.92 8.67 -20.82
C GLN A 142 5.43 8.58 -21.10
N LEU A 143 6.26 8.68 -20.06
CA LEU A 143 7.72 8.67 -20.15
C LEU A 143 8.27 7.26 -20.39
N LEU A 144 7.84 6.28 -19.57
CA LEU A 144 8.41 4.93 -19.56
C LEU A 144 7.64 3.93 -20.42
N LYS A 145 6.50 4.37 -20.99
CA LYS A 145 5.57 3.53 -21.79
C LYS A 145 5.17 2.27 -21.03
N ILE A 146 4.89 2.41 -19.73
CA ILE A 146 4.36 1.35 -18.87
C ILE A 146 2.85 1.48 -18.84
N ASP A 147 2.14 0.40 -19.11
CA ASP A 147 0.68 0.36 -19.04
C ASP A 147 0.17 0.74 -17.63
N LEU A 148 -0.90 1.52 -17.56
CA LEU A 148 -1.48 1.99 -16.29
C LEU A 148 -1.91 0.84 -15.38
N THR A 149 -2.28 -0.32 -15.93
CA THR A 149 -2.61 -1.54 -15.16
C THR A 149 -1.47 -2.05 -14.29
N TYR A 150 -0.20 -1.73 -14.63
CA TYR A 150 0.96 -2.04 -13.80
C TYR A 150 1.34 -0.91 -12.82
N LEU A 151 0.71 0.27 -12.96
CA LEU A 151 1.03 1.46 -12.17
C LEU A 151 -0.02 1.71 -11.08
N VAL A 152 -1.28 1.36 -11.36
CA VAL A 152 -2.44 1.50 -10.47
C VAL A 152 -2.94 0.10 -10.05
N PRO A 153 -3.27 -0.12 -8.76
CA PRO A 153 -3.90 -1.36 -8.33
C PRO A 153 -5.24 -1.55 -9.05
N THR A 154 -5.47 -2.73 -9.63
CA THR A 154 -6.75 -3.11 -10.25
C THR A 154 -7.64 -3.94 -9.31
N PHE A 155 -7.24 -4.06 -8.04
CA PHE A 155 -8.01 -4.68 -6.97
C PHE A 155 -8.47 -3.61 -5.98
N LEU A 156 -9.57 -3.88 -5.28
CA LEU A 156 -10.17 -2.95 -4.32
C LEU A 156 -9.97 -3.44 -2.88
N PRO A 157 -9.86 -2.52 -1.90
CA PRO A 157 -9.92 -2.89 -0.50
C PRO A 157 -11.20 -3.67 -0.18
N MET A 158 -11.11 -4.61 0.78
CA MET A 158 -12.26 -5.44 1.16
C MET A 158 -13.43 -4.59 1.66
N SER A 159 -13.17 -3.56 2.45
CA SER A 159 -14.20 -2.66 2.98
C SER A 159 -15.01 -1.98 1.88
N ASP A 160 -14.34 -1.51 0.83
CA ASP A 160 -14.99 -0.87 -0.32
C ASP A 160 -15.71 -1.90 -1.19
N SER A 161 -15.09 -3.05 -1.44
CA SER A 161 -15.71 -4.16 -2.18
C SER A 161 -17.02 -4.63 -1.52
N LEU A 162 -17.02 -4.76 -0.18
CA LEU A 162 -18.21 -5.12 0.60
C LEU A 162 -19.30 -4.04 0.54
N LYS A 163 -18.93 -2.77 0.69
CA LYS A 163 -19.87 -1.64 0.57
C LYS A 163 -20.51 -1.62 -0.81
N ILE A 164 -19.72 -1.74 -1.87
CA ILE A 164 -20.21 -1.74 -3.26
C ILE A 164 -21.15 -2.93 -3.50
N ARG A 165 -20.76 -4.14 -3.11
CA ARG A 165 -21.61 -5.34 -3.23
C ARG A 165 -22.93 -5.20 -2.48
N THR A 166 -22.90 -4.62 -1.28
CA THR A 166 -24.11 -4.40 -0.46
C THR A 166 -25.03 -3.37 -1.11
N THR A 167 -24.48 -2.28 -1.63
CA THR A 167 -25.24 -1.25 -2.35
C THR A 167 -25.84 -1.79 -3.64
N ILE A 168 -25.10 -2.58 -4.42
CA ILE A 168 -25.60 -3.21 -5.65
C ILE A 168 -26.77 -4.15 -5.35
N LYS A 169 -26.66 -4.98 -4.30
CA LYS A 169 -27.78 -5.83 -3.85
C LYS A 169 -29.01 -5.00 -3.45
N LYS A 170 -28.82 -3.85 -2.81
CA LYS A 170 -29.91 -2.94 -2.42
C LYS A 170 -30.57 -2.22 -3.61
N LEU A 171 -29.80 -1.94 -4.66
CA LEU A 171 -30.31 -1.29 -5.87
C LEU A 171 -31.20 -2.22 -6.70
N ASP A 172 -31.07 -3.53 -6.52
CA ASP A 172 -31.85 -4.58 -7.19
C ASP A 172 -32.05 -4.34 -8.70
N ASN A 173 -30.98 -3.86 -9.36
CA ASN A 173 -31.04 -3.52 -10.78
C ASN A 173 -30.66 -4.75 -11.62
N PRO A 174 -31.59 -5.34 -12.38
CA PRO A 174 -31.36 -6.58 -13.12
C PRO A 174 -30.33 -6.44 -14.26
N LYS A 175 -29.99 -5.20 -14.68
CA LYS A 175 -28.95 -4.91 -15.66
C LYS A 175 -27.54 -4.85 -15.07
N LEU A 176 -27.44 -4.73 -13.74
CA LEU A 176 -26.17 -4.59 -13.04
C LEU A 176 -25.84 -5.89 -12.31
N LYS A 177 -25.24 -6.84 -13.06
CA LYS A 177 -24.82 -8.15 -12.53
C LYS A 177 -23.31 -8.17 -12.38
N LEU A 178 -22.83 -8.39 -11.16
CA LEU A 178 -21.42 -8.68 -10.90
C LEU A 178 -21.15 -10.15 -11.21
N SER A 179 -20.07 -10.44 -11.94
CA SER A 179 -19.53 -11.79 -12.06
C SER A 179 -18.92 -12.25 -10.72
N LYS A 180 -18.59 -13.54 -10.60
CA LYS A 180 -17.92 -14.06 -9.39
C LYS A 180 -16.55 -13.42 -9.16
N ASP A 181 -15.88 -13.03 -10.24
CA ASP A 181 -14.53 -12.45 -10.21
C ASP A 181 -14.57 -10.93 -10.01
N ASP A 182 -15.69 -10.27 -10.33
CA ASP A 182 -15.86 -8.84 -10.11
C ASP A 182 -15.94 -8.52 -8.63
N LEU A 183 -15.10 -7.58 -8.17
CA LEU A 183 -14.95 -7.22 -6.75
C LEU A 183 -14.65 -8.46 -5.88
N ALA A 184 -13.96 -9.47 -6.45
CA ALA A 184 -13.63 -10.70 -5.74
C ALA A 184 -12.98 -10.34 -4.40
N ILE A 185 -13.58 -10.88 -3.34
CA ILE A 185 -12.98 -10.85 -2.02
C ILE A 185 -11.88 -11.90 -2.11
N VAL A 186 -10.64 -11.45 -2.18
CA VAL A 186 -9.50 -12.33 -1.99
C VAL A 186 -9.43 -12.68 -0.52
#